data_AF-A0A2E8XBD5-F1
#
_entry.id   AF-A0A2E8XBD5-F1
#
_cell.length_a   1.000
_cell.length_b   1.000
_cell.length_c   1.000
_cell.angle_alpha   90.00
_cell.angle_beta   90.00
_cell.angle_gamma   90.00
#
_symmetry.space_group_name_H-M   'P 1'
#
loop_
_entity.id
_entity.type
_entity.pdbx_description
1 polymer ?
#
loop_
_entity_poly.entity_id
_entity_poly.type
_entity_poly.pdbx_seq_one_letter_code
_entity_poly.pdbx_strand_id
1 'polypeptide(L)'
;MDYDPKKLISESFKINGITDVECRSIFFGWVLDSNNCFDMNEALKILYQKYSLDYPKHPMTKVLLEGLTKKNNKRKRKRTLRNNK
;
A
#
# COMPACT_ATOMS: atom_id res chain seq x y z
N MET A 1 2.76 14.02 -8.78
CA MET A 1 1.73 13.00 -8.45
C MET A 1 1.57 13.08 -6.95
N ASP A 2 0.43 13.60 -6.52
CA ASP A 2 0.31 14.18 -5.18
C ASP A 2 0.22 13.12 -4.07
N TYR A 3 -0.09 11.89 -4.45
CA TYR A 3 -0.21 10.72 -3.57
C TYR A 3 1.11 10.00 -3.28
N ASP A 4 2.23 10.40 -3.91
CA ASP A 4 3.57 9.88 -3.64
C ASP A 4 4.61 11.02 -3.62
N PRO A 5 4.52 11.95 -2.66
CA PRO A 5 5.34 13.16 -2.64
C PRO A 5 6.84 12.86 -2.47
N LYS A 6 7.17 11.81 -1.70
CA LYS A 6 8.54 11.33 -1.52
C LYS A 6 9.01 10.35 -2.60
N LYS A 7 8.17 10.06 -3.59
CA LYS A 7 8.45 9.16 -4.73
C LYS A 7 8.80 7.72 -4.33
N LEU A 8 8.47 7.28 -3.10
CA LEU A 8 8.84 5.97 -2.58
C LEU A 8 8.27 4.84 -3.45
N ILE A 9 7.01 4.96 -3.86
CA ILE A 9 6.36 3.96 -4.72
C ILE A 9 6.97 4.03 -6.12
N SER A 10 7.09 5.23 -6.69
CA SER A 10 7.58 5.39 -8.05
C SER A 10 9.03 4.93 -8.24
N GLU A 11 9.91 5.15 -7.26
CA GLU A 11 11.31 4.73 -7.33
C GLU A 11 11.44 3.22 -7.21
N SER A 12 10.55 2.54 -6.48
CA SER A 12 10.59 1.07 -6.38
C SER A 12 10.50 0.36 -7.73
N PHE A 13 9.76 0.92 -8.69
CA PHE A 13 9.62 0.38 -10.05
C PHE A 13 10.91 0.50 -10.89
N LYS A 14 11.86 1.33 -10.46
CA LYS A 14 13.14 1.53 -11.13
C LYS A 14 14.25 0.63 -10.58
N ILE A 15 14.02 -0.02 -9.43
CA ILE A 15 15.00 -0.87 -8.78
C ILE A 15 14.99 -2.24 -9.45
N ASN A 16 16.03 -2.55 -10.22
CA ASN A 16 16.15 -3.83 -10.88
C ASN A 16 16.36 -4.96 -9.84
N GLY A 17 15.61 -6.05 -9.96
CA GLY A 17 15.72 -7.20 -9.06
C GLY A 17 15.13 -7.01 -7.65
N ILE A 18 14.36 -5.93 -7.41
CA ILE A 18 13.70 -5.72 -6.12
C ILE A 18 12.74 -6.88 -5.79
N THR A 19 12.72 -7.27 -4.51
CA THR A 19 11.91 -8.40 -4.02
C THR A 19 10.54 -7.96 -3.49
N ASP A 20 9.60 -8.92 -3.34
CA ASP A 20 8.32 -8.68 -2.68
C ASP A 20 8.49 -8.10 -1.26
N VAL A 21 9.51 -8.54 -0.51
CA VAL A 21 9.74 -8.14 0.89
C VAL A 21 10.21 -6.68 0.96
N GLU A 22 11.11 -6.28 0.07
CA GLU A 22 11.57 -4.89 -0.04
C GLU A 22 10.43 -3.98 -0.49
N CYS A 23 9.64 -4.41 -1.48
CA CYS A 23 8.45 -3.66 -1.91
C CYS A 23 7.46 -3.43 -0.75
N ARG A 24 7.21 -4.45 0.08
CA ARG A 24 6.34 -4.30 1.26
C ARG A 24 6.91 -3.30 2.28
N SER A 25 8.23 -3.27 2.45
CA SER A 25 8.90 -2.36 3.37
C SER A 25 8.79 -0.91 2.89
N ILE A 26 9.03 -0.66 1.60
CA ILE A 26 8.85 0.65 0.95
C ILE A 26 7.39 1.09 1.04
N PHE A 27 6.45 0.19 0.71
CA PHE A 27 5.02 0.47 0.80
C PHE A 27 4.61 0.86 2.22
N PHE A 28 5.12 0.18 3.24
CA PHE A 28 4.83 0.52 4.63
C PHE A 28 5.40 1.89 5.01
N GLY A 29 6.62 2.22 4.58
CA GLY A 29 7.20 3.56 4.77
C GLY A 29 6.31 4.66 4.15
N TRP A 30 5.81 4.43 2.93
CA TRP A 30 4.86 5.33 2.28
C TRP A 30 3.53 5.47 3.05
N VAL A 31 2.98 4.35 3.55
CA VAL A 31 1.77 4.35 4.38
C VAL A 31 1.98 5.17 5.66
N LEU A 32 3.13 5.03 6.32
CA LEU A 32 3.45 5.79 7.53
C LEU A 32 3.59 7.29 7.26
N ASP A 33 4.17 7.65 6.10
CA ASP A 33 4.35 9.04 5.69
C ASP A 33 3.05 9.74 5.26
N SER A 34 1.96 8.99 5.04
CA SER A 34 0.68 9.54 4.57
C SER A 34 -0.01 10.50 5.54
N ASN A 35 0.38 10.53 6.83
CA ASN A 35 0.03 11.53 7.86
C ASN A 35 -1.37 12.19 7.73
N ASN A 36 -2.42 11.42 7.40
CA ASN A 36 -3.79 11.89 7.12
C ASN A 36 -3.94 12.95 6.01
N CYS A 37 -2.92 13.21 5.20
CA CYS A 37 -2.96 14.26 4.19
C CYS A 37 -3.87 13.92 2.98
N PHE A 38 -4.18 12.65 2.77
CA PHE A 38 -5.02 12.15 1.68
C PHE A 38 -5.74 10.85 2.05
N ASP A 39 -6.85 10.56 1.36
CA ASP A 39 -7.50 9.24 1.49
C ASP A 39 -6.55 8.16 0.93
N MET A 40 -5.97 7.39 1.84
CA MET A 40 -5.06 6.29 1.51
C MET A 40 -5.66 5.29 0.51
N ASN A 41 -6.98 5.09 0.52
CA ASN A 41 -7.66 4.18 -0.41
C ASN A 41 -7.70 4.74 -1.84
N GLU A 42 -8.01 6.03 -1.96
CA GLU A 42 -7.97 6.76 -3.22
C GLU A 42 -6.54 6.80 -3.77
N ALA A 43 -5.58 7.15 -2.91
CA ALA A 43 -4.16 7.14 -3.23
C ALA A 43 -3.69 5.77 -3.77
N LEU A 44 -4.04 4.68 -3.08
CA LEU A 44 -3.73 3.30 -3.51
C LEU A 44 -4.33 2.97 -4.89
N LYS A 45 -5.60 3.34 -5.13
CA LYS A 45 -6.26 3.09 -6.43
C LYS A 45 -5.56 3.83 -7.56
N ILE A 46 -5.25 5.11 -7.35
CA ILE A 46 -4.62 5.95 -8.37
C ILE A 46 -3.20 5.46 -8.65
N LEU A 47 -2.42 5.12 -7.61
CA LEU A 47 -1.09 4.53 -7.78
C LEU A 47 -1.16 3.18 -8.52
N TYR A 48 -2.08 2.30 -8.12
CA TYR A 48 -2.25 1.02 -8.79
C TYR A 48 -2.60 1.20 -10.27
N GLN A 49 -3.63 2.00 -10.60
CA GLN A 49 -4.04 2.25 -11.99
C GLN A 49 -2.91 2.82 -12.84
N LYS A 50 -2.09 3.70 -12.26
CA LYS A 50 -0.96 4.30 -12.96
C LYS A 50 0.11 3.28 -13.34
N TYR A 51 0.46 2.37 -12.44
CA TYR A 51 1.60 1.47 -12.64
C TYR A 51 1.20 0.07 -13.13
N SER A 52 -0.05 -0.36 -12.97
CA SER A 52 -0.46 -1.73 -13.28
C SER A 52 -0.40 -2.08 -14.75
N LEU A 53 -0.58 -1.10 -15.65
CA LEU A 53 -0.55 -1.33 -17.10
C LEU A 53 0.89 -1.51 -17.61
N ASP A 54 1.79 -0.63 -17.16
CA ASP A 54 3.20 -0.64 -17.60
C ASP A 54 4.02 -1.73 -16.89
N TYR A 55 3.68 -2.04 -15.63
CA TYR A 55 4.43 -2.95 -14.77
C TYR A 55 3.55 -4.04 -14.14
N PRO A 56 2.80 -4.84 -14.92
CA PRO A 56 1.84 -5.81 -14.39
C PRO A 56 2.49 -6.93 -13.57
N LYS A 57 3.75 -7.26 -13.86
CA LYS A 57 4.51 -8.34 -13.20
C LYS A 57 5.47 -7.85 -12.10
N HIS A 58 5.51 -6.54 -11.83
CA HIS A 58 6.43 -6.00 -10.84
C HIS A 58 5.91 -6.28 -9.41
N PRO A 59 6.77 -6.68 -8.46
CA PRO A 59 6.35 -7.01 -7.10
C PRO A 59 5.64 -5.85 -6.39
N MET A 60 5.99 -4.59 -6.67
CA MET A 60 5.27 -3.44 -6.13
C MET A 60 3.81 -3.37 -6.60
N THR A 61 3.50 -3.72 -7.86
CA THR A 61 2.13 -3.76 -8.38
C THR A 61 1.27 -4.75 -7.61
N LYS A 62 1.82 -5.91 -7.29
CA LYS A 62 1.18 -6.92 -6.45
C LYS A 62 0.94 -6.40 -5.03
N VAL A 63 1.91 -5.71 -4.43
CA VAL A 63 1.76 -5.10 -3.09
C VAL A 63 0.64 -4.05 -3.08
N LEU A 64 0.53 -3.19 -4.10
CA LEU A 64 -0.54 -2.21 -4.23
C LEU A 64 -1.93 -2.90 -4.33
N LEU A 65 -2.04 -3.96 -5.15
CA LEU A 65 -3.26 -4.76 -5.28
C LEU A 65 -3.65 -5.44 -3.96
N GLU A 66 -2.69 -6.00 -3.24
CA GLU A 66 -2.91 -6.58 -1.91
C GLU A 66 -3.36 -5.53 -0.89
N GLY A 67 -2.82 -4.31 -0.97
CA GLY A 67 -3.23 -3.18 -0.14
C GLY A 67 -4.71 -2.81 -0.35
N LEU A 68 -5.16 -2.82 -1.60
CA LEU A 68 -6.57 -2.59 -1.97
C LEU A 68 -7.50 -3.70 -1.46
N THR A 69 -7.09 -4.97 -1.60
CA THR A 69 -7.93 -6.12 -1.21
C THR A 69 -8.02 -6.33 0.30
N LYS A 70 -6.93 -6.12 1.07
CA LYS A 70 -6.94 -6.29 2.54
C LYS A 70 -7.80 -5.25 3.25
N LYS A 71 -7.96 -4.04 2.70
CA LYS A 71 -8.77 -2.98 3.32
C LYS A 71 -10.28 -3.32 3.31
N ASN A 72 -10.76 -4.04 2.28
CA ASN A 72 -12.12 -4.57 2.23
C ASN A 72 -12.39 -5.63 3.33
N ASN A 73 -11.34 -6.20 3.92
CA ASN A 73 -11.41 -7.22 4.96
C ASN A 73 -11.13 -6.71 6.38
N LYS A 74 -11.18 -5.39 6.64
CA LYS A 74 -11.17 -4.86 8.02
C LYS A 74 -12.49 -5.20 8.74
N ARG A 75 -12.65 -6.48 9.10
CA ARG A 75 -13.47 -6.93 10.22
C ARG A 75 -13.01 -6.15 11.45
N LYS A 76 -13.94 -5.39 12.05
CA LYS A 76 -13.81 -4.79 13.39
C LYS A 76 -13.21 -5.85 14.33
N ARG A 77 -11.95 -5.67 14.74
CA ARG A 77 -11.38 -6.44 15.84
C ARG A 77 -12.11 -5.97 17.11
N LYS A 78 -13.30 -6.52 17.37
CA LYS A 78 -13.99 -6.33 18.65
C LYS A 78 -13.06 -6.86 19.72
N ARG A 79 -12.41 -5.97 20.49
CA ARG A 79 -11.95 -6.30 21.84
C ARG A 79 -13.22 -6.65 22.60
N THR A 80 -13.56 -7.92 22.68
CA THR A 80 -14.48 -8.39 23.70
C THR A 80 -13.75 -8.26 25.04
N LEU A 81 -14.12 -7.23 25.80
CA LEU A 81 -13.86 -7.20 27.25
C LEU A 81 -14.53 -8.46 27.80
N ARG A 82 -13.72 -9.43 28.23
CA ARG A 82 -14.19 -10.59 28.99
C ARG A 82 -14.37 -10.11 30.42
N ASN A 83 -15.57 -9.63 30.74
CA ASN A 83 -15.96 -9.38 32.13
C ASN A 83 -16.40 -10.72 32.73
N ASN A 84 -15.60 -11.23 33.66
CA ASN A 84 -16.03 -12.30 34.57
C ASN A 84 -16.75 -11.65 35.75
N LYS A 85 -18.02 -11.99 35.98
CA LYS A 85 -18.65 -11.98 37.29
C LYS A 85 -19.69 -13.08 37.34
#